data_AF-A0A961C9W1-F1
#
_entry.id   AF-A0A961C9W1-F1
#
_cell.length_a   1.000
_cell.length_b   1.000
_cell.length_c   1.000
_cell.angle_alpha   90.00
_cell.angle_beta   90.00
_cell.angle_gamma   90.00
#
_symmetry.space_group_name_H-M   'P 1'
#
loop_
_entity.id
_entity.type
_entity.pdbx_description
1 polymer ?
#
loop_
_entity_poly.entity_id
_entity_poly.type
_entity_poly.pdbx_seq_one_letter_code
_entity_poly.pdbx_strand_id
1 'polypeptide(L)'
;MPDGLAEAGLPDGLAEAGLPDGLAEAFAHLGRLRFDHYMELALYAPASGFFATTGGAGRREGDFITSPEVGPLFGAVLADHLDELWERLGRPEPFTVVECGAGRGALAISVRAARPRCAPVLHWVMVERSDALRAEHGRHLELTPVVRPGAGASPGHDAEST
;
A
#
# COMPACT_ATOMS: atom_id res chain seq x y z
N MET A 1 2.47 6.27 7.69
CA MET A 1 3.31 5.40 8.53
C MET A 1 4.61 6.15 8.72
N PRO A 2 5.13 6.31 9.95
CA PRO A 2 6.46 6.84 10.14
C PRO A 2 7.48 5.98 9.39
N ASP A 3 8.57 6.59 8.97
CA ASP A 3 9.66 5.90 8.27
C ASP A 3 10.25 4.85 9.23
N GLY A 4 9.97 3.56 9.00
CA GLY A 4 10.43 2.48 9.88
C GLY A 4 11.96 2.45 10.03
N LEU A 5 12.67 3.04 9.05
CA LEU A 5 14.11 3.24 9.07
C LEU A 5 14.57 4.41 9.95
N ALA A 6 13.77 5.48 10.08
CA ALA A 6 14.10 6.64 10.91
C ALA A 6 13.95 6.34 12.42
N GLU A 7 12.97 5.51 12.80
CA GLU A 7 12.80 5.07 14.20
C GLU A 7 13.84 4.02 14.64
N ALA A 8 14.51 3.38 13.68
CA ALA A 8 15.48 2.31 13.91
C ALA A 8 16.87 2.80 14.35
N GLY A 9 17.11 4.12 14.38
CA GLY A 9 18.43 4.70 14.66
C GLY A 9 19.47 4.32 13.59
N LEU A 10 19.02 4.07 12.36
CA LEU A 10 19.90 3.77 11.23
C LEU A 10 20.52 5.07 10.68
N PRO A 11 21.76 5.00 10.14
CA PRO A 11 22.39 6.12 9.44
C PRO A 11 21.49 6.72 8.36
N ASP A 12 21.50 8.05 8.25
CA ASP A 12 20.87 8.75 7.12
C ASP A 12 21.53 8.32 5.80
N GLY A 13 20.74 8.04 4.77
CA GLY A 13 21.25 7.65 3.44
C GLY A 13 21.48 6.15 3.23
N LEU A 14 21.32 5.32 4.27
CA LEU A 14 21.45 3.86 4.17
C LEU A 14 20.46 3.23 3.17
N ALA A 15 19.32 3.88 2.98
CA ALA A 15 18.24 3.47 2.09
C ALA A 15 18.54 3.76 0.60
N GLU A 16 19.52 4.63 0.33
CA GLU A 16 20.01 5.00 -1.00
C GLU A 16 21.19 4.12 -1.47
N ALA A 17 21.83 3.39 -0.54
CA ALA A 17 22.88 2.44 -0.84
C ALA A 17 22.33 1.11 -1.36
N GLY A 18 23.12 0.38 -2.16
CA GLY A 18 22.84 -1.00 -2.50
C GLY A 18 22.75 -1.87 -1.24
N LEU A 19 21.88 -2.88 -1.22
CA LEU A 19 21.58 -3.67 -0.01
C LEU A 19 22.84 -4.21 0.70
N PRO A 20 23.88 -4.74 0.02
CA PRO A 20 25.09 -5.19 0.69
C PRO A 20 25.84 -4.06 1.41
N ASP A 21 25.95 -2.89 0.77
CA ASP A 21 26.66 -1.73 1.32
C ASP A 21 25.88 -1.11 2.48
N GLY A 22 24.56 -0.96 2.33
CA GLY A 22 23.69 -0.47 3.39
C GLY A 22 23.71 -1.38 4.62
N LEU A 23 23.70 -2.71 4.44
CA LEU A 23 23.83 -3.64 5.57
C LEU A 23 25.20 -3.55 6.24
N ALA A 24 26.28 -3.45 5.48
CA ALA A 24 27.63 -3.31 6.02
C ALA A 24 27.75 -2.04 6.87
N GLU A 25 27.21 -0.91 6.40
CA GLU A 25 27.18 0.35 7.14
C GLU A 25 26.33 0.25 8.41
N ALA A 26 25.15 -0.40 8.34
CA ALA A 26 24.32 -0.61 9.52
C ALA A 26 25.01 -1.47 10.59
N PHE A 27 25.69 -2.54 10.19
CA PHE A 27 26.49 -3.37 11.12
C PHE A 27 27.68 -2.60 11.70
N ALA A 28 28.36 -1.77 10.90
CA ALA A 28 29.45 -0.94 11.37
C ALA A 28 28.99 0.11 12.39
N HIS A 29 27.82 0.70 12.19
CA HIS A 29 27.26 1.72 13.08
C HIS A 29 26.71 1.13 14.38
N LEU A 30 25.92 0.06 14.29
CA LEU A 30 25.16 -0.47 15.42
C LEU A 30 25.87 -1.64 16.13
N GLY A 31 26.90 -2.24 15.52
CA GLY A 31 27.59 -3.46 15.98
C GLY A 31 26.73 -4.74 15.93
N ARG A 32 25.41 -4.59 15.86
CA ARG A 32 24.40 -5.64 15.67
C ARG A 32 23.20 -5.05 14.96
N LEU A 33 22.52 -5.85 14.14
CA LEU A 33 21.31 -5.43 13.47
C LEU A 33 20.15 -6.31 13.94
N ARG A 34 19.05 -5.68 14.37
CA ARG A 34 17.81 -6.42 14.65
C ARG A 34 17.26 -6.97 13.34
N PHE A 35 16.68 -8.16 13.39
CA PHE A 35 16.19 -8.81 12.18
C PHE A 35 15.07 -8.03 11.47
N ASP A 36 14.22 -7.31 12.22
CA ASP A 36 13.19 -6.46 11.62
C ASP A 36 13.78 -5.25 10.87
N HIS A 37 14.89 -4.67 11.34
CA HIS A 37 15.59 -3.62 10.60
C HIS A 37 16.24 -4.17 9.33
N TYR A 38 16.82 -5.38 9.40
CA TYR A 38 17.32 -6.09 8.21
C TYR A 38 16.21 -6.30 7.18
N MET A 39 15.04 -6.80 7.62
CA MET A 39 13.89 -7.05 6.75
C MET A 39 13.34 -5.76 6.14
N GLU A 40 13.29 -4.68 6.91
CA GLU A 40 12.86 -3.37 6.43
C GLU A 40 13.77 -2.88 5.28
N LEU A 41 15.09 -2.99 5.44
CA LEU A 41 16.05 -2.63 4.39
C LEU A 41 15.94 -3.56 3.18
N ALA A 42 15.96 -4.88 3.41
CA ALA A 42 15.93 -5.87 2.34
C ALA A 42 14.64 -5.81 1.50
N LEU A 43 13.51 -5.43 2.10
CA LEU A 43 12.22 -5.40 1.41
C LEU A 43 11.86 -4.02 0.86
N TYR A 44 12.22 -2.94 1.55
CA TYR A 44 11.63 -1.61 1.30
C TYR A 44 12.63 -0.46 1.14
N ALA A 45 13.95 -0.69 1.21
CA ALA A 45 14.92 0.36 0.89
C ALA A 45 14.66 0.90 -0.54
N PRO A 46 14.53 2.23 -0.76
CA PRO A 46 14.17 2.78 -2.07
C PRO A 46 15.08 2.34 -3.21
N ALA A 47 16.41 2.27 -2.98
CA ALA A 47 17.37 1.94 -4.01
C ALA A 47 17.58 0.43 -4.26
N SER A 48 17.26 -0.43 -3.27
CA SER A 48 17.67 -1.83 -3.30
C SER A 48 16.71 -2.83 -2.68
N GLY A 49 15.64 -2.34 -2.05
CA GLY A 49 14.60 -3.16 -1.45
C GLY A 49 13.85 -3.95 -2.50
N PHE A 50 13.52 -5.20 -2.16
CA PHE A 50 12.83 -6.13 -3.04
C PHE A 50 11.56 -5.51 -3.63
N PHE A 51 10.60 -5.04 -2.83
CA PHE A 51 9.34 -4.47 -3.32
C PHE A 51 9.46 -3.05 -3.91
N ALA A 52 10.58 -2.37 -3.67
CA ALA A 52 10.83 -1.03 -4.21
C ALA A 52 11.35 -1.07 -5.66
N THR A 53 12.06 -2.14 -6.04
CA THR A 53 12.83 -2.17 -7.30
C THR A 53 12.35 -3.22 -8.30
N THR A 54 12.34 -4.49 -7.88
CA THR A 54 12.29 -5.64 -8.80
C THR A 54 11.25 -6.67 -8.39
N GLY A 55 11.00 -6.78 -7.09
CA GLY A 55 10.23 -7.83 -6.47
C GLY A 55 8.73 -7.58 -6.48
N GLY A 56 7.95 -8.60 -6.83
CA GLY A 56 6.51 -8.50 -6.75
C GLY A 56 5.75 -9.78 -7.07
N ALA A 57 4.46 -9.76 -6.71
CA ALA A 57 3.53 -10.80 -7.14
C ALA A 57 3.22 -10.67 -8.64
N GLY A 58 3.03 -11.80 -9.33
CA GLY A 58 2.57 -11.82 -10.71
C GLY A 58 2.76 -13.16 -11.40
N ARG A 59 1.84 -13.53 -12.29
CA ARG A 59 1.83 -14.85 -12.95
C ARG A 59 2.94 -15.04 -13.99
N ARG A 60 3.41 -13.96 -14.64
CA ARG A 60 4.39 -14.01 -15.74
C ARG A 60 5.72 -13.34 -15.40
N GLU A 61 5.67 -12.26 -14.63
CA GLU A 61 6.80 -11.35 -14.38
C GLU A 61 7.04 -11.13 -12.88
N GLY A 62 6.34 -11.88 -12.01
CA GLY A 62 6.51 -11.82 -10.57
C GLY A 62 7.34 -12.98 -10.05
N ASP A 63 8.01 -12.76 -8.92
CA ASP A 63 8.83 -13.78 -8.23
C ASP A 63 7.97 -14.82 -7.50
N PHE A 64 6.72 -14.47 -7.21
CA PHE A 64 5.74 -15.35 -6.59
C PHE A 64 4.33 -15.07 -7.12
N ILE A 65 3.43 -16.03 -6.91
CA ILE A 65 2.03 -15.92 -7.29
C ILE A 65 1.16 -15.81 -6.04
N THR A 66 0.11 -14.98 -6.11
CA THR A 66 -0.92 -14.84 -5.05
C THR A 66 -2.29 -15.25 -5.60
N SER A 67 -3.27 -15.47 -4.72
CA SER A 67 -4.61 -15.92 -5.15
C SER A 67 -5.28 -15.01 -6.19
N PRO A 68 -5.23 -13.67 -6.09
CA PRO A 68 -5.76 -12.79 -7.13
C PRO A 68 -5.08 -12.94 -8.50
N GLU A 69 -3.81 -13.35 -8.53
CA GLU A 69 -3.01 -13.51 -9.75
C GLU A 69 -3.30 -14.84 -10.49
N VAL A 70 -3.93 -15.81 -9.81
CA VAL A 70 -4.27 -17.11 -10.41
C VAL A 70 -5.42 -16.96 -11.41
N GLY A 71 -6.42 -16.15 -11.07
CA GLY A 71 -7.61 -15.94 -11.90
C GLY A 71 -8.75 -15.23 -11.15
N PRO A 72 -9.88 -14.97 -11.84
CA PRO A 72 -10.94 -14.10 -11.34
C PRO A 72 -11.77 -14.67 -10.19
N LEU A 73 -11.71 -16.00 -9.97
CA LEU A 73 -12.58 -16.69 -9.02
C LEU A 73 -12.40 -16.17 -7.58
N PHE A 74 -11.16 -15.87 -7.18
CA PHE A 74 -10.90 -15.38 -5.82
C PHE A 74 -11.61 -14.04 -5.55
N GLY A 75 -11.52 -13.10 -6.50
CA GLY A 75 -12.22 -11.82 -6.41
C GLY A 75 -13.74 -11.97 -6.43
N ALA A 76 -14.26 -12.90 -7.22
CA ALA A 76 -15.70 -13.16 -7.29
C ALA A 76 -16.26 -13.71 -5.96
N VAL A 77 -15.56 -14.66 -5.34
CA VAL A 77 -15.95 -15.19 -4.03
C VAL A 77 -15.86 -14.10 -2.95
N LEU A 78 -14.81 -13.27 -2.98
CA LEU A 78 -14.70 -12.17 -2.02
C LEU A 78 -15.79 -11.11 -2.24
N ALA A 79 -16.16 -10.81 -3.49
CA ALA A 79 -17.23 -9.88 -3.81
C ALA A 79 -18.58 -10.31 -3.23
N ASP A 80 -18.93 -11.59 -3.33
CA ASP A 80 -20.15 -12.13 -2.72
C ASP A 80 -20.10 -12.03 -1.19
N HIS A 81 -18.95 -12.37 -0.59
CA HIS A 81 -18.77 -12.22 0.85
C HIS A 81 -18.89 -10.76 1.31
N LEU A 82 -18.42 -9.79 0.52
CA LEU A 82 -18.56 -8.36 0.84
C LEU A 82 -20.03 -7.94 0.84
N ASP A 83 -20.86 -8.48 -0.05
CA ASP A 83 -22.30 -8.21 -0.04
C ASP A 83 -22.95 -8.74 1.24
N GLU A 84 -22.60 -9.97 1.66
CA GLU A 84 -23.09 -10.54 2.92
C GLU A 84 -22.67 -9.69 4.13
N LEU A 85 -21.41 -9.25 4.16
CA LEU A 85 -20.89 -8.39 5.22
C LEU A 85 -21.61 -7.05 5.26
N TRP A 86 -21.77 -6.41 4.10
CA TRP A 86 -22.48 -5.15 3.98
C TRP A 86 -23.93 -5.26 4.47
N GLU A 87 -24.65 -6.30 4.06
CA GLU A 87 -26.02 -6.56 4.52
C GLU A 87 -26.07 -6.80 6.04
N ARG A 88 -25.15 -7.61 6.57
CA ARG A 88 -25.07 -7.91 8.02
C ARG A 88 -24.76 -6.68 8.87
N LEU A 89 -24.01 -5.73 8.32
CA LEU A 89 -23.71 -4.44 8.97
C LEU A 89 -24.85 -3.42 8.85
N GLY A 90 -25.99 -3.80 8.28
CA GLY A 90 -27.14 -2.91 8.13
C GLY A 90 -27.03 -1.96 6.93
N ARG A 91 -26.29 -2.36 5.89
CA ARG A 91 -26.10 -1.61 4.64
C ARG A 91 -25.53 -0.19 4.85
N PRO A 92 -24.36 -0.04 5.50
CA PRO A 92 -23.75 1.27 5.70
C PRO A 92 -23.43 1.95 4.36
N GLU A 93 -23.49 3.29 4.37
CA GLU A 93 -23.12 4.16 3.26
C GLU A 93 -22.29 5.34 3.82
N PRO A 94 -20.96 5.41 3.54
CA PRO A 94 -20.19 4.49 2.70
C PRO A 94 -19.86 3.16 3.39
N PHE A 95 -19.64 2.11 2.60
CA PHE A 95 -19.07 0.84 3.04
C PHE A 95 -17.58 0.80 2.69
N THR A 96 -16.71 1.02 3.67
CA THR A 96 -15.26 1.13 3.43
C THR A 96 -14.55 -0.20 3.64
N VAL A 97 -13.74 -0.61 2.66
CA VAL A 97 -12.82 -1.76 2.74
C VAL A 97 -11.39 -1.27 2.58
N VAL A 98 -10.50 -1.71 3.46
CA VAL A 98 -9.07 -1.34 3.42
C VAL A 98 -8.25 -2.57 3.03
N GLU A 99 -7.52 -2.47 1.94
CA GLU A 99 -6.59 -3.50 1.45
C GLU A 99 -5.15 -3.10 1.77
N CYS A 100 -4.53 -3.76 2.75
CA CYS A 100 -3.14 -3.56 3.12
C CYS A 100 -2.21 -4.42 2.27
N GLY A 101 -1.22 -3.81 1.63
CA GLY A 101 -0.34 -4.50 0.68
C GLY A 101 -1.07 -4.79 -0.63
N ALA A 102 -1.74 -3.77 -1.18
CA ALA A 102 -2.55 -3.91 -2.40
C ALA A 102 -1.73 -4.35 -3.63
N GLY A 103 -0.39 -4.27 -3.56
CA GLY A 103 0.48 -4.69 -4.64
C GLY A 103 0.16 -3.91 -5.91
N ARG A 104 -0.12 -4.60 -7.01
CA ARG A 104 -0.53 -3.98 -8.29
C ARG A 104 -2.05 -3.72 -8.38
N GLY A 105 -2.82 -4.00 -7.32
CA GLY A 105 -4.27 -3.81 -7.27
C GLY A 105 -5.09 -4.98 -7.82
N ALA A 106 -4.48 -6.16 -8.01
CA ALA A 106 -5.14 -7.31 -8.65
C ALA A 106 -6.43 -7.74 -7.93
N LEU A 107 -6.47 -7.69 -6.59
CA LEU A 107 -7.66 -8.01 -5.83
C LEU A 107 -8.78 -6.98 -6.08
N ALA A 108 -8.49 -5.69 -5.90
CA ALA A 108 -9.44 -4.61 -6.17
C ALA A 108 -10.03 -4.69 -7.60
N ILE A 109 -9.17 -4.95 -8.60
CA ILE A 109 -9.60 -5.14 -10.00
C ILE A 109 -10.57 -6.32 -10.12
N SER A 110 -10.23 -7.46 -9.52
CA SER A 110 -11.05 -8.68 -9.61
C SER A 110 -12.39 -8.55 -8.88
N VAL A 111 -12.42 -7.91 -7.70
CA VAL A 111 -13.65 -7.60 -6.95
C VAL A 111 -14.54 -6.63 -7.75
N ARG A 112 -13.95 -5.57 -8.32
CA ARG A 112 -14.68 -4.62 -9.17
C ARG A 112 -15.28 -5.30 -10.39
N ALA A 113 -14.54 -6.20 -11.03
CA ALA A 113 -15.01 -6.95 -12.19
C ALA A 113 -16.19 -7.88 -11.86
N ALA A 114 -16.25 -8.40 -10.63
CA ALA A 114 -17.33 -9.25 -10.15
C ALA A 114 -18.64 -8.50 -9.86
N ARG A 115 -18.61 -7.15 -9.77
CA ARG A 115 -19.79 -6.27 -9.59
C ARG A 115 -20.66 -6.67 -8.37
N PRO A 116 -20.12 -6.62 -7.13
CA PRO A 116 -20.92 -6.86 -5.92
C PRO A 116 -22.09 -5.88 -5.82
N ARG A 117 -23.18 -6.27 -5.15
CA ARG A 117 -24.35 -5.40 -4.89
C ARG A 117 -23.97 -4.14 -4.11
N CYS A 118 -22.98 -4.23 -3.23
CA CYS A 118 -22.48 -3.09 -2.47
C CYS A 118 -21.62 -2.12 -3.31
N ALA A 119 -21.29 -2.44 -4.57
CA ALA A 119 -20.39 -1.64 -5.42
C ALA A 119 -20.72 -0.12 -5.47
N PRO A 120 -22.00 0.32 -5.51
CA PRO A 120 -22.31 1.75 -5.53
C PRO A 120 -21.88 2.53 -4.28
N VAL A 121 -21.78 1.84 -3.14
CA VAL A 121 -21.42 2.43 -1.83
C VAL A 121 -20.06 1.94 -1.32
N LEU A 122 -19.39 1.07 -2.09
CA LEU A 122 -18.12 0.46 -1.73
C LEU A 122 -16.99 1.47 -1.95
N HIS A 123 -16.34 1.84 -0.86
CA HIS A 123 -15.14 2.66 -0.87
C HIS A 123 -13.92 1.79 -0.60
N TRP A 124 -13.16 1.47 -1.64
CA TRP A 124 -11.98 0.60 -1.55
C TRP A 124 -10.70 1.40 -1.38
N VAL A 125 -10.03 1.27 -0.23
CA VAL A 125 -8.79 1.96 0.10
C VAL A 125 -7.62 1.02 -0.08
N MET A 126 -6.80 1.26 -1.09
CA MET A 126 -5.56 0.52 -1.32
C MET A 126 -4.40 1.18 -0.55
N VAL A 127 -3.82 0.43 0.39
CA VAL A 127 -2.62 0.85 1.13
C VAL A 127 -1.44 0.05 0.58
N GLU A 128 -0.51 0.76 -0.06
CA GLU A 128 0.71 0.18 -0.63
C GLU A 128 1.90 1.10 -0.29
N ARG A 129 3.03 0.49 0.08
CA ARG A 129 4.25 1.20 0.47
C ARG A 129 5.12 1.54 -0.74
N SER A 130 5.15 0.66 -1.74
CA SER A 130 5.97 0.84 -2.93
C SER A 130 5.32 1.85 -3.87
N ASP A 131 6.01 2.98 -4.11
CA ASP A 131 5.55 4.00 -5.05
C ASP A 131 5.46 3.46 -6.49
N ALA A 132 6.36 2.54 -6.85
CA ALA A 132 6.30 1.85 -8.14
C ALA A 132 5.02 1.02 -8.30
N LEU A 133 4.63 0.25 -7.27
CA LEU A 133 3.40 -0.54 -7.30
C LEU A 133 2.14 0.35 -7.25
N ARG A 134 2.18 1.45 -6.49
CA ARG A 134 1.10 2.45 -6.47
C ARG A 134 0.87 3.09 -7.84
N ALA A 135 1.94 3.36 -8.59
CA ALA A 135 1.83 3.93 -9.93
C ALA A 135 1.06 3.01 -10.90
N GLU A 136 1.12 1.69 -10.71
CA GLU A 136 0.40 0.71 -11.53
C GLU A 136 -1.12 0.69 -11.28
N HIS A 137 -1.59 1.14 -10.11
CA HIS A 137 -3.02 1.12 -9.76
C HIS A 137 -3.89 1.90 -10.75
N GLY A 138 -3.41 3.06 -11.20
CA GLY A 138 -4.14 3.97 -12.09
C GLY A 138 -4.33 3.44 -13.51
N ARG A 139 -3.69 2.32 -13.88
CA ARG A 139 -3.80 1.75 -15.24
C ARG A 139 -5.12 1.05 -15.48
N HIS A 140 -5.75 0.53 -14.42
CA HIS A 140 -6.96 -0.30 -14.50
C HIS A 140 -8.10 0.22 -13.63
N LEU A 141 -7.80 1.08 -12.66
CA LEU A 141 -8.76 1.64 -11.72
C LEU A 141 -8.72 3.16 -11.81
N GLU A 142 -9.91 3.78 -11.80
CA GLU A 142 -10.01 5.21 -11.56
C GLU A 142 -9.76 5.46 -10.07
N LEU A 143 -8.75 6.27 -9.76
CA LEU A 143 -8.33 6.54 -8.40
C LEU A 143 -8.87 7.90 -7.94
N THR A 144 -9.44 7.94 -6.74
CA THR A 144 -9.75 9.19 -6.06
C THR A 144 -8.57 9.57 -5.15
N PRO A 145 -8.13 10.84 -5.15
CA PRO A 145 -7.09 11.30 -4.23
C PRO A 145 -7.47 11.03 -2.78
N VAL A 146 -6.51 10.57 -1.97
CA VAL A 146 -6.71 10.41 -0.53
C VAL A 146 -6.87 11.79 0.11
N VAL A 147 -8.08 12.10 0.59
CA VAL A 147 -8.30 13.29 1.42
C VAL A 147 -7.80 12.99 2.83
N ARG A 148 -6.69 13.62 3.22
CA ARG A 148 -6.22 13.52 4.62
C ARG A 148 -7.19 14.28 5.52
N PRO A 149 -7.70 13.68 6.61
CA PRO A 149 -8.46 14.42 7.61
C PRO A 149 -7.58 15.58 8.15
N GLY A 150 -8.06 16.82 8.00
CA GLY A 150 -7.39 18.02 8.52
C GLY A 150 -6.66 18.93 7.50
N ALA A 151 -6.61 18.59 6.21
CA ALA A 151 -6.03 19.46 5.17
C ALA A 151 -7.02 20.52 4.61
N GLY A 152 -7.95 21.00 5.44
CA GLY A 152 -8.94 22.01 5.10
C GLY A 152 -8.54 23.39 5.63
N ALA A 153 -8.21 24.29 4.69
CA ALA A 153 -8.14 25.76 4.79
C ALA A 153 -7.72 26.39 6.14
N SER A 154 -6.51 26.95 6.18
CA SER A 154 -6.20 28.03 7.15
C SER A 154 -7.25 29.14 7.00
N PRO A 155 -7.89 29.59 8.09
CA PRO A 155 -8.76 30.76 8.00
C PRO A 155 -7.91 31.95 7.59
N GLY A 156 -8.30 32.60 6.49
CA GLY A 156 -7.74 33.87 6.07
C GLY A 156 -7.84 34.85 7.23
N HIS A 157 -6.72 35.44 7.61
CA HIS A 157 -6.71 36.61 8.48
C HIS A 157 -7.27 37.77 7.64
N ASP A 158 -8.58 38.00 7.74
CA ASP A 158 -9.16 39.26 7.30
C ASP A 158 -8.67 40.34 8.28
N ALA A 159 -7.64 41.06 7.84
CA ALA A 159 -7.19 42.28 8.47
C ALA A 159 -8.22 43.38 8.15
N GLU A 160 -9.22 43.52 9.03
CA GLU A 160 -10.05 44.71 9.10
C GLU A 160 -9.26 45.79 9.86
N SER A 161 -8.52 46.62 9.12
CA SER A 161 -7.99 47.88 9.65
C SER A 161 -9.04 48.98 9.44
N THR A 162 -9.57 49.45 10.56
CA THR A 162 -10.13 50.81 10.71
C THR A 162 -9.01 51.84 10.65
#